data_AF-A0A4R9J610-F1
#
_entry.id   AF-A0A4R9J610-F1
#
_cell.length_a   1.000
_cell.length_b   1.000
_cell.length_c   1.000
_cell.angle_alpha   90.00
_cell.angle_beta   90.00
_cell.angle_gamma   90.00
#
_symmetry.space_group_name_H-M   'P 1'
#
loop_
_entity.id
_entity.type
_entity.pdbx_description
1 polymer ?
#
loop_
_entity_poly.entity_id
_entity_poly.type
_entity_poly.pdbx_seq_one_letter_code
_entity_poly.pdbx_strand_id
1 'polypeptide(L)'
;METELLGLFWTEKIKLSQYTIQTVKDLSDSQLDHTDALGETIRRYLNSIVASDFLFRLSLPVSLGISSILPIPRQTESEVEKDLVKVRDLFGSPALPSNLKDVIVSSAEGLYFEGCNPSLLPTLQRWKKILLRLEKSIVGLDGKDPLKYRYFSVLGIVSLPVAINYFSTQNLYYLRSGILKIKENPSFPKS
;
A
#
# COMPACT_ATOMS: atom_id res chain seq x y z
N MET A 1 21.44 -6.99 2.88
CA MET A 1 21.09 -5.86 1.99
C MET A 1 19.84 -6.09 1.13
N GLU A 2 19.69 -7.19 0.38
CA GLU A 2 18.56 -7.31 -0.59
C GLU A 2 17.28 -7.90 0.01
N THR A 3 17.41 -8.90 0.88
CA THR A 3 16.34 -9.34 1.79
C THR A 3 15.90 -8.21 2.71
N GLU A 4 16.81 -7.29 3.06
CA GLU A 4 16.49 -6.09 3.85
C GLU A 4 15.62 -5.10 3.06
N LEU A 5 15.84 -4.92 1.75
CA LEU A 5 15.03 -3.97 0.95
C LEU A 5 13.58 -4.43 0.81
N LEU A 6 13.35 -5.73 0.55
CA LEU A 6 12.01 -6.30 0.48
C LEU A 6 11.28 -6.14 1.82
N GLY A 7 11.94 -6.51 2.92
CA GLY A 7 11.41 -6.38 4.27
C GLY A 7 11.15 -4.93 4.67
N LEU A 8 12.03 -4.00 4.27
CA LEU A 8 11.88 -2.57 4.50
C LEU A 8 10.66 -2.01 3.78
N PHE A 9 10.52 -2.23 2.47
CA PHE A 9 9.35 -1.74 1.73
C PHE A 9 8.05 -2.36 2.22
N TRP A 10 8.07 -3.64 2.62
CA TRP A 10 6.89 -4.26 3.22
C TRP A 10 6.54 -3.63 4.56
N THR A 11 7.53 -3.41 5.44
CA THR A 11 7.33 -2.77 6.75
C THR A 11 6.75 -1.36 6.58
N GLU A 12 7.31 -0.56 5.67
CA GLU A 12 6.80 0.79 5.40
C GLU A 12 5.37 0.78 4.84
N LYS A 13 5.03 -0.22 4.01
CA LYS A 13 3.65 -0.43 3.56
C LYS A 13 2.69 -0.73 4.71
N ILE A 14 3.11 -1.56 5.67
CA ILE A 14 2.29 -1.89 6.85
C ILE A 14 2.10 -0.65 7.72
N LYS A 15 3.15 0.13 7.97
CA LYS A 15 3.05 1.40 8.71
C LYS A 15 2.08 2.37 8.03
N LEU A 16 2.18 2.54 6.72
CA LEU A 16 1.25 3.37 5.94
C LEU A 16 -0.19 2.89 6.05
N SER A 17 -0.40 1.57 6.04
CA SER A 17 -1.72 0.96 6.19
C SER A 17 -2.31 1.26 7.56
N GLN A 18 -1.53 1.06 8.64
CA GLN A 18 -1.94 1.41 10.00
C GLN A 18 -2.23 2.91 10.14
N TYR A 19 -1.37 3.77 9.59
CA TYR A 19 -1.58 5.22 9.60
C TYR A 19 -2.91 5.59 8.91
N THR A 20 -3.18 5.00 7.76
CA THR A 20 -4.42 5.23 7.01
C THR A 20 -5.64 4.79 7.82
N ILE A 21 -5.57 3.62 8.46
CA ILE A 21 -6.61 3.10 9.36
C ILE A 21 -6.88 4.12 10.48
N GLN A 22 -5.84 4.55 11.21
CA GLN A 22 -5.99 5.52 12.30
C GLN A 22 -6.53 6.88 11.82
N THR A 23 -6.22 7.27 10.58
CA THR A 23 -6.71 8.52 9.98
C THR A 23 -8.22 8.51 9.74
N VAL A 24 -8.82 7.34 9.48
CA VAL A 24 -10.23 7.22 9.04
C VAL A 24 -11.13 6.50 10.04
N LYS A 25 -10.58 5.69 10.97
CA LYS A 25 -11.38 4.75 11.77
C LYS A 25 -12.48 5.39 12.60
N ASP A 26 -12.30 6.63 13.05
CA ASP A 26 -13.23 7.33 13.95
C ASP A 26 -14.15 8.33 13.22
N LEU A 27 -14.07 8.42 11.88
CA LEU A 27 -14.90 9.32 11.11
C LEU A 27 -16.36 8.85 11.08
N SER A 28 -17.31 9.76 11.25
CA SER A 28 -18.74 9.48 11.07
C SER A 28 -19.07 9.17 9.61
N ASP A 29 -20.23 8.58 9.34
CA ASP A 29 -20.67 8.33 7.95
C ASP A 29 -20.82 9.63 7.16
N SER A 30 -21.30 10.72 7.79
CA SER A 30 -21.36 12.03 7.14
C SER A 30 -19.99 12.58 6.75
N GLN A 31 -18.96 12.33 7.56
CA GLN A 31 -17.57 12.69 7.24
C GLN A 31 -16.98 11.79 6.15
N LEU A 32 -17.29 10.49 6.17
CA LEU A 32 -16.80 9.52 5.19
C LEU A 32 -17.36 9.76 3.79
N ASP A 33 -18.61 10.21 3.72
CA ASP A 33 -19.36 10.44 2.49
C ASP A 33 -19.40 11.92 2.08
N HIS A 34 -18.68 12.80 2.81
CA HIS A 34 -18.47 14.19 2.42
C HIS A 34 -17.71 14.26 1.10
N THR A 35 -18.28 14.98 0.14
CA THR A 35 -17.72 15.15 -1.20
C THR A 35 -16.79 16.34 -1.27
N ASP A 36 -15.66 16.17 -1.96
CA ASP A 36 -14.84 17.29 -2.39
C ASP A 36 -15.40 18.00 -3.63
N ALA A 37 -14.65 18.98 -4.15
CA ALA A 37 -15.04 19.72 -5.35
C ALA A 37 -15.16 18.86 -6.62
N LEU A 38 -14.61 17.64 -6.61
CA LEU A 38 -14.66 16.69 -7.71
C LEU A 38 -15.71 15.59 -7.48
N GLY A 39 -16.47 15.65 -6.38
CA GLY A 39 -17.44 14.62 -6.02
C GLY A 39 -16.80 13.36 -5.42
N GLU A 40 -15.52 13.39 -5.08
CA GLU A 40 -14.81 12.27 -4.45
C GLU A 40 -15.02 12.28 -2.93
N THR A 41 -15.01 11.10 -2.31
CA THR A 41 -15.22 10.94 -0.86
C THR A 41 -14.09 10.18 -0.20
N ILE A 42 -13.94 10.33 1.13
CA ILE A 42 -12.98 9.55 1.91
C ILE A 42 -13.25 8.06 1.75
N ARG A 43 -14.52 7.64 1.77
CA ARG A 43 -14.92 6.25 1.58
C ARG A 43 -14.46 5.72 0.22
N ARG A 44 -14.59 6.51 -0.84
CA ARG A 44 -14.14 6.13 -2.18
C ARG A 44 -12.63 5.97 -2.25
N TYR A 45 -11.85 6.91 -1.72
CA TYR A 45 -10.38 6.79 -1.69
C TYR A 45 -9.90 5.60 -0.84
N LEU A 46 -10.53 5.36 0.31
CA LEU A 46 -10.24 4.17 1.12
C LEU A 46 -10.50 2.88 0.32
N ASN A 47 -11.63 2.80 -0.37
CA ASN A 47 -11.94 1.64 -1.22
C ASN A 47 -10.94 1.48 -2.37
N SER A 48 -10.43 2.57 -2.95
CA SER A 48 -9.37 2.53 -3.97
C SER A 48 -8.05 1.97 -3.41
N ILE A 49 -7.66 2.34 -2.19
CA ILE A 49 -6.49 1.78 -1.49
C ILE A 49 -6.67 0.27 -1.29
N VAL A 50 -7.82 -0.15 -0.75
CA VAL A 50 -8.12 -1.58 -0.51
C VAL A 50 -8.17 -2.37 -1.82
N ALA A 51 -8.74 -1.79 -2.88
CA ALA A 51 -8.80 -2.40 -4.20
C ALA A 51 -7.40 -2.56 -4.82
N SER A 52 -6.53 -1.56 -4.66
CA SER A 52 -5.15 -1.62 -5.13
C SER A 52 -4.39 -2.79 -4.51
N ASP A 53 -4.48 -2.95 -3.18
CA ASP A 53 -3.85 -4.08 -2.49
C ASP A 53 -4.50 -5.42 -2.83
N PHE A 54 -5.82 -5.43 -3.07
CA PHE A 54 -6.52 -6.62 -3.53
C PHE A 54 -6.01 -7.08 -4.90
N LEU A 55 -5.79 -6.14 -5.84
CA LEU A 55 -5.20 -6.43 -7.14
C LEU A 55 -3.80 -7.00 -6.98
N PHE A 56 -2.96 -6.39 -6.14
CA PHE A 56 -1.63 -6.91 -5.87
C PHE A 56 -1.65 -8.34 -5.32
N ARG A 57 -2.60 -8.64 -4.41
CA ARG A 57 -2.79 -9.99 -3.86
C ARG A 57 -3.19 -11.01 -4.92
N LEU A 58 -3.91 -10.60 -5.97
CA LEU A 58 -4.30 -11.50 -7.06
C LEU A 58 -3.14 -11.76 -8.03
N SER A 59 -2.38 -10.72 -8.38
CA SER A 59 -1.32 -10.79 -9.40
C SER A 59 0.01 -11.32 -8.86
N LEU A 60 0.29 -11.14 -7.57
CA LEU A 60 1.57 -11.54 -6.97
C LEU A 60 1.84 -13.05 -7.10
N PRO A 61 0.93 -13.97 -6.72
CA PRO A 61 1.20 -15.41 -6.85
C PRO A 61 1.46 -15.84 -8.30
N VAL A 62 0.73 -15.26 -9.26
CA VAL A 62 0.92 -15.53 -10.69
C VAL A 62 2.32 -15.07 -11.13
N SER A 63 2.72 -13.87 -10.73
CA SER A 63 4.04 -13.31 -11.06
C SER A 63 5.18 -14.13 -10.46
N LEU A 64 5.04 -14.57 -9.21
CA LEU A 64 6.02 -15.45 -8.55
C LEU A 64 6.11 -16.81 -9.24
N GLY A 65 4.98 -17.40 -9.63
CA GLY A 65 4.93 -18.66 -10.37
C GLY A 65 5.67 -18.57 -11.69
N ILE A 66 5.39 -17.55 -12.51
CA ILE A 66 6.07 -17.30 -13.79
C ILE A 66 7.58 -17.08 -13.57
N SER A 67 7.95 -16.27 -12.58
CA SER A 67 9.36 -15.97 -12.29
C SER A 67 10.15 -17.20 -11.81
N SER A 68 9.48 -18.18 -11.21
CA SER A 68 10.14 -19.39 -10.70
C SER A 68 10.59 -20.36 -11.80
N ILE A 69 10.01 -20.24 -13.01
CA ILE A 69 10.29 -21.15 -14.14
C ILE A 69 11.09 -20.47 -15.26
N LEU A 70 11.07 -19.14 -15.34
CA LEU A 70 11.78 -18.40 -16.38
C LEU A 70 13.24 -18.16 -15.98
N PRO A 71 14.20 -18.28 -16.91
CA PRO A 71 15.62 -18.00 -16.67
C PRO A 71 15.86 -16.48 -16.70
N ILE A 72 15.24 -15.74 -15.78
CA ILE A 72 15.35 -14.28 -15.72
C ILE A 72 16.66 -13.92 -15.00
N PRO A 73 17.54 -13.11 -15.61
CA PRO A 73 18.76 -12.66 -14.95
C PRO A 73 18.41 -11.85 -13.71
N ARG A 74 19.25 -11.93 -12.68
CA ARG A 74 19.11 -11.10 -11.48
C ARG A 74 19.16 -9.63 -11.87
N GLN A 75 18.25 -8.82 -11.31
CA GLN A 75 18.24 -7.37 -11.53
C GLN A 75 19.42 -6.72 -10.79
N THR A 76 20.05 -5.74 -11.43
CA THR A 76 21.11 -4.93 -10.82
C THR A 76 20.51 -3.82 -9.95
N GLU A 77 21.29 -3.31 -8.99
CA GLU A 77 20.86 -2.19 -8.14
C GLU A 77 20.49 -0.95 -8.96
N SER A 78 21.27 -0.64 -10.00
CA SER A 78 20.99 0.49 -10.91
C SER A 78 19.64 0.35 -11.65
N GLU A 79 19.27 -0.87 -12.04
CA GLU A 79 17.95 -1.13 -12.63
C GLU A 79 16.83 -0.94 -11.62
N VAL A 80 17.02 -1.41 -10.38
CA VAL A 80 16.07 -1.22 -9.28
C VAL A 80 15.88 0.27 -9.00
N GLU A 81 16.95 1.04 -8.87
CA GLU A 81 16.89 2.49 -8.67
C GLU A 81 16.15 3.21 -9.80
N LYS A 82 16.45 2.86 -11.06
CA LYS A 82 15.76 3.41 -12.22
C LYS A 82 14.26 3.14 -12.18
N ASP A 83 13.85 1.92 -11.79
CA ASP A 83 12.44 1.58 -11.67
C ASP A 83 11.77 2.29 -10.48
N LEU A 84 12.47 2.45 -9.34
CA LEU A 84 11.97 3.24 -8.22
C LEU A 84 11.76 4.72 -8.61
N VAL A 85 12.64 5.29 -9.41
CA VAL A 85 12.49 6.65 -9.98
C VAL A 85 11.24 6.74 -10.86
N LYS A 86 10.97 5.74 -11.73
CA LYS A 86 9.74 5.74 -12.54
C LYS A 86 8.49 5.71 -11.67
N VAL A 87 8.48 4.89 -10.61
CA VAL A 87 7.37 4.83 -9.65
C VAL A 87 7.16 6.18 -8.99
N ARG A 88 8.25 6.80 -8.54
CA ARG A 88 8.23 8.14 -7.94
C ARG A 88 7.63 9.18 -8.89
N ASP A 89 8.10 9.21 -10.13
CA ASP A 89 7.69 10.20 -11.13
C ASP A 89 6.22 10.02 -11.54
N LEU A 90 5.73 8.77 -11.57
CA LEU A 90 4.33 8.46 -11.87
C LEU A 90 3.35 9.05 -10.84
N PHE A 91 3.74 9.09 -9.57
CA PHE A 91 2.87 9.55 -8.48
C PHE A 91 3.26 10.93 -7.91
N GLY A 92 4.32 11.54 -8.42
CA GLY A 92 4.77 12.88 -8.02
C GLY A 92 5.41 12.95 -6.62
N SER A 93 5.98 11.87 -6.10
CA SER A 93 6.60 11.81 -4.76
C SER A 93 5.71 12.36 -3.63
N PRO A 94 4.52 11.79 -3.37
CA PRO A 94 3.66 12.32 -2.32
C PRO A 94 4.40 12.34 -0.97
N ALA A 95 4.39 13.50 -0.30
CA ALA A 95 5.10 13.65 0.97
C ALA A 95 4.61 12.63 2.00
N LEU A 96 5.51 12.05 2.80
CA LEU A 96 5.09 11.15 3.88
C LEU A 96 4.22 11.89 4.90
N PRO A 97 3.13 11.30 5.42
CA PRO A 97 2.30 11.92 6.44
C PRO A 97 3.09 12.28 7.69
N SER A 98 2.71 13.37 8.36
CA SER A 98 3.24 13.69 9.67
C SER A 98 2.98 12.51 10.61
N ASN A 99 3.93 12.23 11.49
CA ASN A 99 3.83 11.15 12.50
C ASN A 99 3.79 9.72 11.94
N LEU A 100 4.00 9.49 10.63
CA LEU A 100 4.14 8.12 10.11
C LEU A 100 5.28 7.35 10.82
N LYS A 101 6.36 8.07 11.18
CA LYS A 101 7.50 7.53 11.93
C LYS A 101 7.13 7.00 13.32
N ASP A 102 6.03 7.47 13.91
CA ASP A 102 5.57 7.08 15.25
C ASP A 102 4.75 5.77 15.20
N VAL A 103 4.42 5.29 14.00
CA VAL A 103 3.75 4.01 13.78
C VAL A 103 4.77 2.87 13.92
N ILE A 104 4.60 2.06 14.97
CA ILE A 104 5.50 0.96 15.31
C ILE A 104 5.07 -0.41 14.75
N VAL A 105 3.91 -0.50 14.10
CA VAL A 105 3.42 -1.78 13.54
C VAL A 105 4.27 -2.18 12.34
N SER A 106 4.82 -3.40 12.38
CA SER A 106 5.71 -3.94 11.34
C SER A 106 5.17 -5.17 10.60
N SER A 107 4.05 -5.74 11.06
CA SER A 107 3.38 -6.88 10.41
C SER A 107 1.88 -6.64 10.25
N ALA A 108 1.30 -7.23 9.21
CA ALA A 108 -0.14 -7.22 8.95
C ALA A 108 -0.96 -7.82 10.11
N GLU A 109 -0.38 -8.75 10.89
CA GLU A 109 -1.03 -9.34 12.06
C GLU A 109 -1.28 -8.30 13.15
N GLY A 110 -0.31 -7.40 13.35
CA GLY A 110 -0.35 -6.32 14.33
C GLY A 110 -1.24 -5.13 13.95
N LEU A 111 -1.86 -5.12 12.77
CA LEU A 111 -2.79 -4.06 12.38
C LEU A 111 -4.02 -4.05 13.28
N TYR A 112 -4.41 -2.87 13.75
CA TYR A 112 -5.46 -2.71 14.75
C TYR A 112 -6.41 -1.56 14.42
N PHE A 113 -7.68 -1.74 14.76
CA PHE A 113 -8.80 -0.83 14.42
C PHE A 113 -9.94 -0.94 15.43
N GLU A 114 -9.63 -1.16 16.72
CA GLU A 114 -10.60 -1.17 17.80
C GLU A 114 -11.36 0.16 17.88
N GLY A 115 -12.66 0.06 18.18
CA GLY A 115 -13.53 1.23 18.26
C GLY A 115 -13.81 1.92 16.92
N CYS A 116 -13.46 1.32 15.77
CA CYS A 116 -13.77 1.93 14.48
C CYS A 116 -15.27 2.09 14.25
N ASN A 117 -15.64 3.08 13.44
CA ASN A 117 -16.98 3.23 12.91
C ASN A 117 -17.46 1.87 12.34
N PRO A 118 -18.63 1.34 12.79
CA PRO A 118 -19.16 0.07 12.33
C PRO A 118 -19.29 -0.05 10.81
N SER A 119 -19.54 1.06 10.10
CA SER A 119 -19.66 1.07 8.63
C SER A 119 -18.33 0.79 7.92
N LEU A 120 -17.19 1.03 8.59
CA LEU A 120 -15.85 0.74 8.07
C LEU A 120 -15.36 -0.67 8.41
N LEU A 121 -15.93 -1.29 9.45
CA LEU A 121 -15.45 -2.55 9.98
C LEU A 121 -15.31 -3.66 8.90
N PRO A 122 -16.30 -3.88 8.01
CA PRO A 122 -16.15 -4.90 6.95
C PRO A 122 -15.00 -4.59 5.99
N THR A 123 -14.81 -3.32 5.63
CA THR A 123 -13.75 -2.87 4.73
C THR A 123 -12.37 -3.05 5.37
N LEU A 124 -12.20 -2.64 6.63
CA LEU A 124 -10.93 -2.76 7.35
C LEU A 124 -10.56 -4.23 7.63
N GLN A 125 -11.54 -5.05 8.01
CA GLN A 125 -11.34 -6.49 8.17
C GLN A 125 -10.93 -7.17 6.85
N ARG A 126 -11.58 -6.81 5.74
CA ARG A 126 -11.21 -7.31 4.41
C ARG A 126 -9.78 -6.87 4.05
N TRP A 127 -9.43 -5.62 4.31
CA TRP A 127 -8.11 -5.10 4.00
C TRP A 127 -7.01 -5.79 4.82
N LYS A 128 -7.20 -5.97 6.13
CA LYS A 128 -6.28 -6.75 6.99
C LYS A 128 -6.08 -8.18 6.44
N LYS A 129 -7.15 -8.86 6.04
CA LYS A 129 -7.06 -10.21 5.42
C LYS A 129 -6.27 -10.22 4.11
N ILE A 130 -6.38 -9.17 3.29
CA ILE A 130 -5.60 -9.01 2.06
C ILE A 130 -4.11 -8.87 2.40
N LEU A 131 -3.78 -7.96 3.32
CA LEU A 131 -2.41 -7.70 3.74
C LEU A 131 -1.75 -8.93 4.38
N LEU A 132 -2.47 -9.68 5.21
CA LEU A 132 -1.98 -10.95 5.77
C LEU A 132 -1.60 -11.98 4.69
N ARG A 133 -2.39 -12.08 3.61
CA ARG A 133 -2.09 -13.00 2.50
C ARG A 133 -0.91 -12.54 1.66
N LEU A 134 -0.75 -11.24 1.48
CA LEU A 134 0.42 -10.64 0.83
C LEU A 134 1.68 -10.89 1.68
N GLU A 135 1.62 -10.60 2.98
CA GLU A 135 2.72 -10.83 3.93
C GLU A 135 3.19 -12.28 3.88
N LYS A 136 2.25 -13.24 3.94
CA LYS A 136 2.58 -14.67 3.85
C LYS A 136 3.31 -15.01 2.55
N SER A 137 2.92 -14.41 1.43
CA SER A 137 3.59 -14.61 0.14
C SER A 137 5.00 -14.04 0.13
N ILE A 138 5.20 -12.88 0.78
CA ILE A 138 6.48 -12.16 0.84
C ILE A 138 7.44 -12.87 1.81
N VAL A 139 6.98 -13.23 3.01
CA VAL A 139 7.76 -14.00 4.00
C VAL A 139 8.10 -15.40 3.47
N GLY A 140 7.26 -16.01 2.64
CA GLY A 140 7.56 -17.27 1.96
C GLY A 140 8.72 -17.20 0.95
N LEU A 141 9.27 -16.01 0.70
CA LEU A 141 10.48 -15.78 -0.10
C LEU A 141 11.72 -15.54 0.77
N ASP A 142 11.60 -15.63 2.10
CA ASP A 142 12.74 -15.51 3.00
C ASP A 142 13.81 -16.56 2.66
N GLY A 143 15.08 -16.13 2.72
CA GLY A 143 16.24 -16.91 2.26
C GLY A 143 16.36 -17.06 0.73
N LYS A 144 15.44 -16.52 -0.07
CA LYS A 144 15.56 -16.47 -1.55
C LYS A 144 16.03 -15.10 -2.01
N ASP A 145 16.64 -15.03 -3.19
CA ASP A 145 17.04 -13.77 -3.82
C ASP A 145 15.81 -13.05 -4.40
N PRO A 146 15.34 -11.94 -3.78
CA PRO A 146 14.14 -11.23 -4.23
C PRO A 146 14.34 -10.52 -5.58
N LEU A 147 15.59 -10.29 -6.00
CA LEU A 147 15.94 -9.68 -7.29
C LEU A 147 15.92 -10.68 -8.44
N LYS A 148 15.65 -11.96 -8.17
CA LYS A 148 15.32 -12.97 -9.21
C LYS A 148 13.83 -13.05 -9.50
N TYR A 149 12.98 -12.59 -8.58
CA TYR A 149 11.54 -12.59 -8.77
C TYR A 149 11.09 -11.32 -9.49
N ARG A 150 10.24 -11.49 -10.49
CA ARG A 150 9.61 -10.40 -11.23
C ARG A 150 8.14 -10.30 -10.89
N TYR A 151 7.69 -9.06 -10.86
CA TYR A 151 6.29 -8.70 -10.83
C TYR A 151 5.89 -8.18 -12.21
N PHE A 152 4.86 -8.79 -12.78
CA PHE A 152 4.33 -8.42 -14.09
C PHE A 152 3.19 -7.45 -13.87
N SER A 153 3.42 -6.19 -14.22
CA SER A 153 2.50 -5.09 -13.95
C SER A 153 2.20 -4.28 -15.21
N VAL A 154 1.25 -3.36 -15.10
CA VAL A 154 1.00 -2.34 -16.13
C VAL A 154 2.21 -1.42 -16.35
N LEU A 155 3.13 -1.32 -15.39
CA LEU A 155 4.41 -0.60 -15.56
C LEU A 155 5.48 -1.42 -16.28
N GLY A 156 5.16 -2.65 -16.68
CA GLY A 156 6.10 -3.63 -17.19
C GLY A 156 6.56 -4.62 -16.12
N ILE A 157 7.71 -5.25 -16.38
CA ILE A 157 8.30 -6.30 -15.56
C ILE A 157 9.31 -5.65 -14.61
N VAL A 158 9.03 -5.69 -13.30
CA VAL A 158 9.87 -5.05 -12.26
C VAL A 158 10.25 -6.04 -11.17
N SER A 159 11.24 -5.72 -10.33
CA SER A 159 11.56 -6.54 -9.16
C SER A 159 10.42 -6.53 -8.14
N LEU A 160 10.36 -7.55 -7.29
CA LEU A 160 9.35 -7.61 -6.23
C LEU A 160 9.42 -6.41 -5.25
N PRO A 161 10.59 -5.95 -4.78
CA PRO A 161 10.69 -4.75 -3.96
C PRO A 161 10.07 -3.52 -4.65
N VAL A 162 10.34 -3.32 -5.95
CA VAL A 162 9.76 -2.21 -6.73
C VAL A 162 8.25 -2.33 -6.80
N ALA A 163 7.71 -3.53 -6.98
CA ALA A 163 6.26 -3.75 -6.99
C ALA A 163 5.60 -3.35 -5.66
N ILE A 164 6.19 -3.75 -4.53
CA ILE A 164 5.71 -3.33 -3.21
C ILE A 164 5.76 -1.80 -3.10
N ASN A 165 6.86 -1.18 -3.52
CA ASN A 165 6.99 0.28 -3.51
C ASN A 165 5.94 0.97 -4.41
N TYR A 166 5.64 0.41 -5.58
CA TYR A 166 4.59 0.90 -6.47
C TYR A 166 3.23 0.96 -5.77
N PHE A 167 2.76 -0.16 -5.23
CA PHE A 167 1.46 -0.21 -4.55
C PHE A 167 1.45 0.65 -3.29
N SER A 168 2.58 0.76 -2.59
CA SER A 168 2.70 1.63 -1.41
C SER A 168 2.64 3.11 -1.78
N THR A 169 3.34 3.51 -2.83
CA THR A 169 3.34 4.89 -3.34
C THR A 169 1.97 5.28 -3.89
N GLN A 170 1.30 4.37 -4.59
CA GLN A 170 -0.08 4.58 -5.04
C GLN A 170 -1.05 4.77 -3.86
N ASN A 171 -0.96 3.93 -2.83
CA ASN A 171 -1.78 4.08 -1.64
C ASN A 171 -1.48 5.39 -0.90
N LEU A 172 -0.21 5.80 -0.83
CA LEU A 172 0.21 7.08 -0.27
C LEU A 172 -0.35 8.25 -1.07
N TYR A 173 -0.36 8.15 -2.41
CA TYR A 173 -0.99 9.13 -3.28
C TYR A 173 -2.49 9.27 -2.99
N TYR A 174 -3.23 8.17 -2.86
CA TYR A 174 -4.66 8.22 -2.49
C TYR A 174 -4.90 8.77 -1.08
N LEU A 175 -4.03 8.46 -0.13
CA LEU A 175 -4.08 9.01 1.21
C LEU A 175 -3.88 10.54 1.19
N ARG A 176 -2.82 11.02 0.50
CA ARG A 176 -2.45 12.44 0.47
C ARG A 176 -3.38 13.28 -0.38
N SER A 177 -3.54 12.90 -1.64
CA SER A 177 -4.31 13.65 -2.63
C SER A 177 -5.82 13.51 -2.44
N GLY A 178 -6.27 12.48 -1.71
CA GLY A 178 -7.67 12.21 -1.42
C GLY A 178 -8.01 12.41 0.05
N ILE A 179 -7.76 11.40 0.88
CA ILE A 179 -8.25 11.35 2.27
C ILE A 179 -7.83 12.58 3.08
N LEU A 180 -6.54 12.91 3.13
CA LEU A 180 -6.03 14.01 3.93
C LEU A 180 -6.46 15.36 3.36
N LYS A 181 -6.41 15.53 2.03
CA LYS A 181 -6.88 16.74 1.36
C LYS A 181 -8.37 17.02 1.64
N ILE A 182 -9.21 15.99 1.68
CA ILE A 182 -10.64 16.15 2.02
C ILE A 182 -10.80 16.57 3.48
N LYS A 183 -10.07 15.94 4.42
CA LYS A 183 -10.12 16.29 5.85
C LYS A 183 -9.63 17.71 6.13
N GLU A 184 -8.69 18.21 5.34
CA GLU A 184 -8.13 19.56 5.45
C GLU A 184 -9.04 20.64 4.81
N ASN A 185 -10.11 20.24 4.11
CA ASN A 185 -11.05 21.18 3.50
C ASN A 185 -11.84 21.95 4.57
N PRO A 186 -11.93 23.30 4.50
CA PRO A 186 -12.74 24.09 5.43
C PRO A 186 -14.21 23.67 5.54
N SER A 187 -14.77 23.07 4.48
CA SER A 187 -16.16 22.57 4.46
C SER A 187 -16.33 21.18 5.09
N PHE A 188 -15.23 20.51 5.46
CA PHE A 188 -15.28 19.18 6.03
C PHE A 188 -16.05 19.18 7.36
N PRO A 189 -17.02 18.27 7.56
CA PRO A 189 -17.80 18.23 8.79
C PRO A 189 -16.90 18.03 10.01
N LYS A 190 -17.07 18.86 11.03
CA LYS A 190 -16.38 18.70 12.31
C LYS A 190 -17.09 17.66 13.16
N SER A 191 -16.30 16.89 13.89
CA SER A 191 -16.76 15.90 14.87
C SER A 191 -17.44 16.55 16.07
#